data_AF-A0A565EAK4-F1
#
_entry.id   AF-A0A565EAK4-F1
#
_cell.length_a   1.000
_cell.length_b   1.000
_cell.length_c   1.000
_cell.angle_alpha   90.00
_cell.angle_beta   90.00
_cell.angle_gamma   90.00
#
_symmetry.space_group_name_H-M   'P 1'
#
loop_
_entity.id
_entity.type
_entity.pdbx_description
1 polymer ?
#
loop_
_entity_poly.entity_id
_entity_poly.type
_entity_poly.pdbx_seq_one_letter_code
_entity_poly.pdbx_strand_id
1 'polypeptide(L)'
;MKKDYSISLNNPGQRLLKHMSIHLDKHVTNDFALLNPIRERTGFTLLELIIATSILSIIALLIYPAYRASSRSYQLSVVQSNLQQNARIGMKKIVKELEAGVVVIPEKSNDAKGEGSINYGYDETSPCKVAFYLWDETSDNDIVALYAALPTLPGTTVDPAFSPEGEEPLLYIRKYSSSWSDPEPLVLSDVKVTQLNFIMGGDNEDGILITLELAQQGPLKEWRTYRITSAAKIGAR
;
A
#
# COMPACT_ATOMS: atom_id res chain seq x y z
N MET A 1 15.60 -36.47 -5.70
CA MET A 1 16.97 -35.90 -5.81
C MET A 1 16.96 -34.84 -6.90
N LYS A 2 16.88 -33.56 -6.54
CA LYS A 2 17.02 -32.43 -7.47
C LYS A 2 18.48 -31.95 -7.41
N LYS A 3 19.15 -31.85 -8.56
CA LYS A 3 20.51 -31.32 -8.69
C LYS A 3 20.43 -29.82 -8.93
N ASP A 4 21.00 -29.04 -8.02
CA ASP A 4 21.16 -27.61 -8.18
C ASP A 4 22.42 -27.33 -9.00
N TYR A 5 22.23 -26.72 -10.18
CA TYR A 5 23.32 -26.18 -10.98
C TYR A 5 23.50 -24.70 -10.64
N SER A 6 24.52 -24.39 -9.85
CA SER A 6 24.96 -23.00 -9.63
C SER A 6 25.92 -22.58 -10.75
N ILE A 7 25.47 -21.68 -11.62
CA ILE A 7 26.31 -21.04 -12.65
C ILE A 7 27.08 -19.88 -12.00
N SER A 8 28.39 -20.07 -11.84
CA SER A 8 29.33 -19.03 -11.40
C SER A 8 29.66 -18.10 -12.58
N LEU A 9 29.03 -16.92 -12.62
CA LEU A 9 29.39 -15.83 -13.53
C LEU A 9 30.67 -15.14 -13.04
N ASN A 10 31.82 -15.65 -13.49
CA ASN A 10 33.11 -14.95 -13.38
C ASN A 10 33.08 -13.72 -14.30
N ASN A 11 32.96 -12.53 -13.70
CA ASN A 11 32.86 -11.27 -14.41
C ASN A 11 34.27 -10.82 -14.89
N PRO A 12 34.54 -10.77 -16.21
CA PRO A 12 35.87 -10.44 -16.74
C PRO A 12 36.27 -8.95 -16.56
N GLY A 13 35.35 -8.09 -16.10
CA GLY A 13 35.59 -6.66 -15.91
C GLY A 13 36.56 -6.27 -14.78
N GLN A 14 36.90 -7.18 -13.86
CA GLN A 14 37.82 -6.87 -12.76
C GLN A 14 39.31 -6.97 -13.12
N ARG A 15 39.68 -7.49 -14.30
CA ARG A 15 41.10 -7.65 -14.69
C ARG A 15 41.76 -6.39 -15.25
N LEU A 16 40.98 -5.38 -15.66
CA LEU A 16 41.52 -4.20 -16.35
C LEU A 16 41.85 -3.02 -15.42
N LEU A 17 41.33 -2.99 -14.19
CA LEU A 17 41.65 -1.92 -13.23
C LEU A 17 42.83 -2.23 -12.30
N LYS A 18 43.42 -3.44 -12.37
CA LYS A 18 44.58 -3.80 -11.53
C LYS A 18 45.93 -3.33 -12.07
N HIS A 19 46.01 -2.91 -13.34
CA HIS A 19 47.29 -2.55 -13.98
C HIS A 19 47.57 -1.04 -14.07
N MET A 20 46.64 -0.17 -13.67
CA MET A 20 46.83 1.30 -13.71
C MET A 20 47.11 1.95 -12.34
N SER A 21 47.49 1.17 -11.33
CA SER A 21 47.74 1.69 -9.96
C SER A 21 49.19 1.51 -9.48
N ILE A 22 50.16 1.35 -10.40
CA ILE A 22 51.58 1.09 -10.03
C ILE A 22 52.54 2.22 -10.43
N HIS A 23 52.07 3.31 -11.06
CA HIS A 23 52.99 4.32 -11.61
C HIS A 23 52.71 5.76 -11.19
N LEU A 24 52.35 5.98 -9.92
CA LEU A 24 52.18 7.33 -9.37
C LEU A 24 52.64 7.41 -7.92
N ASP A 25 53.80 6.82 -7.61
CA ASP A 25 54.40 6.92 -6.29
C ASP A 25 55.93 6.99 -6.38
N LYS A 26 56.44 8.11 -6.90
CA LYS A 26 57.87 8.44 -6.78
C LYS A 26 58.13 9.91 -7.14
N HIS A 27 57.75 10.84 -6.26
CA HIS A 27 58.42 12.14 -6.01
C HIS A 27 57.57 13.03 -5.09
N VAL A 28 57.33 12.57 -3.86
CA VAL A 28 57.02 13.47 -2.73
C VAL A 28 57.94 13.07 -1.60
N THR A 29 59.23 13.32 -1.78
CA THR A 29 60.23 13.16 -0.73
C THR A 29 60.33 14.45 0.08
N ASN A 30 59.83 14.36 1.31
CA ASN A 30 60.54 14.76 2.52
C ASN A 30 60.80 16.25 2.81
N ASP A 31 59.74 17.07 2.90
CA ASP A 31 59.80 18.32 3.68
C ASP A 31 58.85 18.36 4.90
N PHE A 32 58.19 17.24 5.24
CA PHE A 32 57.29 17.14 6.41
C PHE A 32 57.93 16.49 7.64
N ALA A 33 59.26 16.53 7.75
CA ALA A 33 60.00 15.95 8.87
C ALA A 33 60.36 17.00 9.94
N LEU A 34 59.43 17.86 10.37
CA LEU A 34 59.60 18.71 11.56
C LEU A 34 58.25 19.10 12.19
N LEU A 35 57.44 18.12 12.60
CA LEU A 35 56.40 18.34 13.60
C LEU A 35 56.50 17.27 14.68
N ASN A 36 57.41 17.53 15.64
CA ASN A 36 57.41 16.86 16.93
C ASN A 36 56.05 17.08 17.61
N PRO A 37 55.38 16.04 18.14
CA PRO A 37 54.22 16.24 18.99
C PRO A 37 54.72 16.65 20.37
N ILE A 38 54.78 17.96 20.61
CA ILE A 38 54.96 18.50 21.97
C ILE A 38 53.68 18.19 22.73
N ARG A 39 53.79 17.17 23.59
CA ARG A 39 52.77 16.77 24.55
C ARG A 39 52.81 17.75 25.71
N GLU A 40 51.95 18.76 25.69
CA GLU A 40 51.62 19.55 26.88
C GLU A 40 50.10 19.80 26.93
N ARG A 41 49.56 19.81 28.15
CA ARG A 41 48.13 19.96 28.42
C ARG A 41 47.69 21.38 28.06
N THR A 42 47.24 21.59 26.83
CA THR A 42 46.79 22.90 26.35
C THR A 42 45.36 22.80 25.81
N GLY A 43 44.53 23.76 26.19
CA GLY A 43 43.19 23.92 25.61
C GLY A 43 43.27 24.13 24.11
N PHE A 44 42.17 23.85 23.41
CA PHE A 44 42.07 24.03 21.96
C PHE A 44 42.42 25.48 21.57
N THR A 45 43.28 25.62 20.57
CA THR A 45 43.53 26.94 19.99
C THR A 45 42.31 27.38 19.16
N LEU A 46 42.07 28.70 19.10
CA LEU A 46 40.95 29.26 18.33
C LEU A 46 41.04 28.88 16.83
N LEU A 47 42.25 28.77 16.30
CA LEU A 47 42.50 28.35 14.92
C LEU A 47 42.09 26.89 14.67
N GLU A 48 42.45 25.96 15.56
CA GLU A 48 42.04 24.56 15.46
C GLU A 48 40.52 24.41 15.47
N LEU A 49 39.83 25.22 16.29
CA LEU A 49 38.36 25.23 16.34
C LEU A 49 37.75 25.69 15.00
N ILE A 50 38.29 26.75 14.39
CA ILE A 50 37.82 27.25 13.09
C ILE A 50 38.02 26.18 12.00
N ILE A 51 39.18 25.51 11.99
CA ILE A 51 39.46 24.46 11.01
C ILE A 51 38.53 23.26 11.22
N ALA A 52 38.37 22.80 12.46
CA ALA A 52 37.50 21.68 12.79
C ALA A 52 36.02 21.94 12.43
N THR A 53 35.51 23.13 12.75
CA THR A 53 34.13 23.53 12.43
C THR A 53 33.90 23.69 10.93
N SER A 54 34.91 24.17 10.19
CA SER A 54 34.85 24.29 8.71
C SER A 54 34.78 22.91 8.06
N ILE A 55 35.63 21.96 8.48
CA ILE A 55 35.62 20.59 7.99
C ILE A 55 34.28 19.92 8.32
N LEU A 56 33.80 20.07 9.56
CA LEU A 56 32.51 19.51 9.99
C LEU A 56 31.36 20.05 9.14
N SER A 57 31.36 21.34 8.81
CA SER A 57 30.34 21.97 7.97
C SER A 57 30.35 21.43 6.54
N ILE A 58 31.54 21.22 5.95
CA ILE A 58 31.68 20.61 4.62
C ILE A 58 31.15 19.18 4.64
N ILE A 59 31.52 18.39 5.65
CA ILE A 59 31.04 17.01 5.79
C ILE A 59 29.51 16.98 5.93
N ALA A 60 28.94 17.85 6.77
CA ALA A 60 27.49 17.95 6.95
C ALA A 60 26.78 18.32 5.63
N LEU A 61 27.33 19.28 4.88
CA LEU A 61 26.79 19.70 3.57
C LEU A 61 26.80 18.55 2.55
N LEU A 62 27.82 17.71 2.56
CA LEU A 62 27.93 16.55 1.66
C LEU A 62 26.98 15.41 2.04
N ILE A 63 26.79 15.14 3.34
CA ILE A 63 25.94 14.03 3.82
C ILE A 63 24.46 14.39 3.77
N TYR A 64 24.09 15.65 3.99
CA TYR A 64 22.70 16.05 4.16
C TYR A 64 21.78 15.70 2.97
N PRO A 65 22.16 15.92 1.68
CA PRO A 65 21.33 15.53 0.55
C PRO A 65 21.07 14.03 0.48
N ALA A 66 22.09 13.20 0.75
CA ALA A 66 22.00 11.75 0.73
C ALA A 66 21.08 11.24 1.85
N TYR A 67 21.24 11.79 3.07
CA TYR A 67 20.36 11.49 4.20
C TYR A 67 18.91 11.86 3.89
N ARG A 68 18.67 13.06 3.34
CA ARG A 68 17.32 13.53 2.97
C ARG A 68 16.68 12.62 1.92
N ALA A 69 17.44 12.21 0.90
CA ALA A 69 16.96 11.31 -0.14
C ALA A 69 16.62 9.91 0.41
N SER A 70 17.47 9.36 1.28
CA SER A 70 17.26 8.06 1.93
C SER A 70 16.04 8.06 2.84
N SER A 71 15.92 9.07 3.71
CA SER A 71 14.77 9.24 4.61
C SER A 71 13.45 9.33 3.84
N ARG A 72 13.43 10.12 2.75
CA ARG A 72 12.26 10.18 1.85
C ARG A 72 11.95 8.81 1.28
N SER A 73 12.93 8.12 0.69
CA SER A 73 12.73 6.80 0.09
C SER A 73 12.18 5.76 1.06
N TYR A 74 12.67 5.74 2.31
CA TYR A 74 12.16 4.85 3.35
C TYR A 74 10.69 5.12 3.65
N GLN A 75 10.32 6.38 3.88
CA GLN A 75 8.93 6.74 4.13
C GLN A 75 8.01 6.37 2.97
N LEU A 76 8.46 6.56 1.73
CA LEU A 76 7.70 6.16 0.55
C LEU A 76 7.49 4.64 0.49
N SER A 77 8.54 3.88 0.82
CA SER A 77 8.46 2.41 0.82
C SER A 77 7.50 1.89 1.89
N VAL A 78 7.45 2.52 3.06
CA VAL A 78 6.51 2.15 4.14
C VAL A 78 5.06 2.38 3.70
N VAL A 79 4.74 3.58 3.20
CA VAL A 79 3.38 3.92 2.73
C VAL A 79 2.95 2.99 1.60
N GLN A 80 3.83 2.75 0.63
CA GLN A 80 3.53 1.84 -0.48
C GLN A 80 3.29 0.40 0.02
N SER A 81 4.13 -0.10 0.93
CA SER A 81 3.96 -1.45 1.50
C SER A 81 2.64 -1.57 2.25
N ASN A 82 2.29 -0.58 3.07
CA ASN A 82 1.04 -0.57 3.83
C ASN A 82 -0.17 -0.57 2.90
N LEU A 83 -0.19 0.30 1.89
CA LEU A 83 -1.24 0.33 0.86
C LEU A 83 -1.40 -1.02 0.16
N GLN A 84 -0.29 -1.64 -0.26
CA GLN A 84 -0.31 -2.93 -0.94
C GLN A 84 -0.83 -4.05 -0.04
N GLN A 85 -0.41 -4.07 1.22
CA GLN A 85 -0.88 -5.07 2.19
C GLN A 85 -2.36 -4.90 2.50
N ASN A 86 -2.82 -3.68 2.74
CA ASN A 86 -4.22 -3.37 3.00
C ASN A 86 -5.11 -3.74 1.80
N ALA A 87 -4.68 -3.39 0.58
CA ALA A 87 -5.39 -3.77 -0.63
C ALA A 87 -5.47 -5.29 -0.80
N ARG A 88 -4.38 -6.02 -0.51
CA ARG A 88 -4.37 -7.48 -0.58
C ARG A 88 -5.27 -8.11 0.49
N ILE A 89 -5.27 -7.59 1.71
CA ILE A 89 -6.13 -8.10 2.80
C ILE A 89 -7.60 -7.88 2.45
N GLY A 90 -7.97 -6.64 2.07
CA GLY A 90 -9.33 -6.31 1.66
C GLY A 90 -9.79 -7.14 0.47
N MET A 91 -8.98 -7.21 -0.59
CA MET A 91 -9.28 -8.02 -1.78
C MET A 91 -9.41 -9.52 -1.44
N LYS A 92 -8.51 -10.07 -0.61
CA LYS A 92 -8.59 -11.47 -0.20
C LYS A 92 -9.88 -11.76 0.57
N LYS A 93 -10.33 -10.85 1.44
CA LYS A 93 -11.61 -10.99 2.13
C LYS A 93 -12.76 -10.97 1.11
N ILE A 94 -12.84 -9.96 0.24
CA ILE A 94 -13.88 -9.87 -0.80
C ILE A 94 -13.94 -11.15 -1.64
N VAL A 95 -12.80 -11.58 -2.21
CA VAL A 95 -12.74 -12.76 -3.08
C VAL A 95 -13.16 -14.01 -2.33
N LYS A 96 -12.71 -14.19 -1.08
CA LYS A 96 -13.08 -15.35 -0.26
C LYS A 96 -14.60 -15.40 -0.03
N GLU A 97 -15.23 -14.27 0.28
CA GLU A 97 -16.68 -14.23 0.49
C GLU A 97 -17.44 -14.51 -0.83
N LEU A 98 -16.91 -14.05 -1.99
CA LEU A 98 -17.51 -14.31 -3.30
C LEU A 98 -17.32 -15.76 -3.81
N GLU A 99 -16.20 -16.40 -3.48
CA GLU A 99 -15.91 -17.79 -3.85
C GLU A 99 -16.68 -18.81 -3.02
N ALA A 100 -17.28 -18.42 -1.90
CA ALA A 100 -17.98 -19.31 -0.97
C ALA A 100 -19.27 -19.93 -1.53
N GLY A 101 -19.66 -19.63 -2.78
CA GLY A 101 -20.94 -20.02 -3.36
C GLY A 101 -21.93 -18.88 -3.18
N VAL A 102 -22.17 -18.14 -4.26
CA VAL A 102 -22.79 -16.83 -4.15
C VAL A 102 -23.81 -16.63 -5.25
N VAL A 103 -24.94 -16.01 -4.94
CA VAL A 103 -25.87 -15.51 -5.96
C VAL A 103 -26.02 -14.01 -5.76
N VAL A 104 -25.61 -13.25 -6.77
CA VAL A 104 -25.69 -11.79 -6.75
C VAL A 104 -27.15 -11.36 -6.75
N ILE A 105 -27.51 -10.48 -5.83
CA ILE A 105 -28.86 -9.94 -5.69
C ILE A 105 -28.96 -8.69 -6.56
N PRO A 106 -29.85 -8.66 -7.57
CA PRO A 106 -30.03 -7.47 -8.40
C PRO A 106 -30.71 -6.34 -7.61
N GLU A 107 -30.45 -5.07 -7.97
CA GLU A 107 -31.04 -3.88 -7.32
C GLU A 107 -32.57 -3.93 -7.21
N LYS A 108 -33.24 -4.54 -8.19
CA LYS A 108 -34.71 -4.66 -8.23
C LYS A 108 -35.27 -5.67 -7.21
N SER A 109 -34.44 -6.50 -6.59
CA SER A 109 -34.89 -7.46 -5.59
C SER A 109 -35.39 -6.77 -4.32
N ASN A 110 -36.39 -7.36 -3.66
CA ASN A 110 -36.79 -6.89 -2.34
C ASN A 110 -35.73 -7.20 -1.28
N ASP A 111 -34.96 -8.27 -1.48
CA ASP A 111 -33.92 -8.72 -0.54
C ASP A 111 -32.69 -7.78 -0.56
N ALA A 112 -32.58 -6.97 -1.61
CA ALA A 112 -31.56 -5.93 -1.75
C ALA A 112 -31.81 -4.72 -0.85
N LYS A 113 -33.01 -4.59 -0.26
CA LYS A 113 -33.41 -3.42 0.52
C LYS A 113 -32.73 -3.45 1.90
N GLY A 114 -31.88 -2.45 2.12
CA GLY A 114 -31.28 -2.12 3.40
C GLY A 114 -32.25 -1.44 4.35
N GLU A 115 -31.73 -1.05 5.51
CA GLU A 115 -32.45 -0.15 6.41
C GLU A 115 -32.63 1.23 5.78
N GLY A 116 -33.81 1.82 5.98
CA GLY A 116 -34.18 3.11 5.39
C GLY A 116 -34.32 3.02 3.87
N SER A 117 -33.58 3.86 3.16
CA SER A 117 -33.62 3.99 1.70
C SER A 117 -32.38 3.42 1.01
N ILE A 118 -31.55 2.68 1.74
CA ILE A 118 -30.33 2.07 1.22
C ILE A 118 -30.72 0.81 0.44
N ASN A 119 -30.16 0.63 -0.75
CA ASN A 119 -30.32 -0.58 -1.54
C ASN A 119 -28.93 -1.12 -1.84
N TYR A 120 -28.62 -2.34 -1.41
CA TYR A 120 -27.32 -2.97 -1.60
C TYR A 120 -27.25 -3.86 -2.85
N GLY A 121 -28.35 -4.01 -3.56
CA GLY A 121 -28.40 -4.84 -4.76
C GLY A 121 -27.50 -4.28 -5.86
N TYR A 122 -27.02 -5.20 -6.67
CA TYR A 122 -26.13 -4.89 -7.77
C TYR A 122 -26.85 -4.06 -8.84
N ASP A 123 -26.20 -2.97 -9.22
CA ASP A 123 -26.56 -2.11 -10.34
C ASP A 123 -25.29 -1.80 -11.13
N GLU A 124 -25.33 -2.05 -12.44
CA GLU A 124 -24.22 -1.76 -13.35
C GLU A 124 -23.89 -0.26 -13.40
N THR A 125 -24.87 0.61 -13.13
CA THR A 125 -24.65 2.06 -13.09
C THR A 125 -24.03 2.53 -11.78
N SER A 126 -24.04 1.66 -10.75
CA SER A 126 -23.50 1.92 -9.41
C SER A 126 -22.69 0.71 -8.89
N PRO A 127 -21.54 0.39 -9.51
CA PRO A 127 -20.79 -0.84 -9.25
C PRO A 127 -19.99 -0.79 -7.93
N CYS A 128 -20.29 0.15 -7.04
CA CYS A 128 -19.60 0.32 -5.75
C CYS A 128 -20.22 -0.50 -4.62
N LYS A 129 -21.28 -1.25 -4.89
CA LYS A 129 -21.98 -2.10 -3.93
C LYS A 129 -22.43 -3.39 -4.60
N VAL A 130 -22.46 -4.47 -3.82
CA VAL A 130 -23.00 -5.75 -4.23
C VAL A 130 -23.52 -6.48 -3.00
N ALA A 131 -24.78 -6.91 -3.06
CA ALA A 131 -25.38 -7.82 -2.09
C ALA A 131 -25.51 -9.20 -2.73
N PHE A 132 -25.35 -10.23 -1.91
CA PHE A 132 -25.38 -11.59 -2.38
C PHE A 132 -25.73 -12.60 -1.30
N TYR A 133 -26.32 -13.72 -1.72
CA TYR A 133 -26.61 -14.83 -0.82
C TYR A 133 -25.34 -15.60 -0.47
N LEU A 134 -25.15 -15.87 0.82
CA LEU A 134 -24.15 -16.82 1.27
C LEU A 134 -24.69 -18.24 1.04
N TRP A 135 -23.88 -19.11 0.44
CA TRP A 135 -24.19 -20.53 0.42
C TRP A 135 -23.90 -21.14 1.79
N ASP A 136 -24.95 -21.38 2.57
CA ASP A 136 -24.90 -22.23 3.77
C ASP A 136 -26.04 -23.25 3.68
N GLU A 137 -25.71 -24.53 3.85
CA GLU A 137 -26.70 -25.63 3.86
C GLU A 137 -27.78 -25.46 4.94
N THR A 138 -27.55 -24.58 5.92
CA THR A 138 -28.41 -24.39 7.09
C THR A 138 -29.31 -23.15 7.03
N SER A 139 -29.08 -22.19 6.13
CA SER A 139 -29.85 -20.95 6.02
C SER A 139 -29.86 -20.42 4.57
N ASP A 140 -31.01 -20.55 3.91
CA ASP A 140 -31.21 -20.02 2.54
C ASP A 140 -31.27 -18.48 2.47
N ASN A 141 -31.23 -17.78 3.62
CA ASN A 141 -31.55 -16.35 3.72
C ASN A 141 -30.40 -15.47 4.24
N ASP A 142 -29.20 -16.03 4.43
CA ASP A 142 -28.06 -15.24 4.88
C ASP A 142 -27.56 -14.38 3.71
N ILE A 143 -27.68 -13.06 3.84
CA ILE A 143 -27.25 -12.10 2.81
C ILE A 143 -26.00 -11.38 3.30
N VAL A 144 -25.01 -11.25 2.44
CA VAL A 144 -23.83 -10.43 2.68
C VAL A 144 -23.84 -9.26 1.70
N ALA A 145 -23.62 -8.05 2.22
CA ALA A 145 -23.43 -6.85 1.42
C ALA A 145 -21.97 -6.40 1.53
N LEU A 146 -21.33 -6.22 0.38
CA LEU A 146 -20.03 -5.59 0.23
C LEU A 146 -20.23 -4.25 -0.44
N TYR A 147 -19.73 -3.18 0.16
CA TYR A 147 -19.89 -1.85 -0.42
C TYR A 147 -18.76 -0.92 -0.04
N ALA A 148 -18.51 0.02 -0.95
CA ALA A 148 -17.68 1.17 -0.67
C ALA A 148 -18.53 2.39 -0.38
N ALA A 149 -18.30 3.00 0.77
CA ALA A 149 -18.77 4.29 1.23
C ALA A 149 -18.16 5.45 0.41
N LEU A 150 -18.32 5.43 -0.92
CA LEU A 150 -17.80 6.49 -1.78
C LEU A 150 -18.76 7.69 -1.75
N PRO A 151 -18.24 8.93 -1.67
CA PRO A 151 -19.08 10.12 -1.76
C PRO A 151 -19.67 10.20 -3.17
N THR A 152 -20.90 9.71 -3.34
CA THR A 152 -21.69 9.97 -4.54
C THR A 152 -22.35 11.35 -4.45
N LEU A 153 -22.68 11.92 -5.62
CA LEU A 153 -23.12 13.31 -5.82
C LEU A 153 -24.03 13.90 -4.72
N PRO A 154 -23.93 15.23 -4.48
CA PRO A 154 -24.75 15.90 -3.46
C PRO A 154 -26.24 15.66 -3.70
N GLY A 155 -26.90 15.03 -2.73
CA GLY A 155 -28.36 14.84 -2.70
C GLY A 155 -28.89 13.40 -2.76
N THR A 156 -28.05 12.37 -2.65
CA THR A 156 -28.50 10.97 -2.57
C THR A 156 -28.24 10.34 -1.20
N THR A 157 -29.02 9.31 -0.92
CA THR A 157 -29.27 8.57 0.31
C THR A 157 -28.09 8.33 1.25
N VAL A 158 -28.32 8.53 2.56
CA VAL A 158 -27.31 8.53 3.64
C VAL A 158 -27.20 7.14 4.33
N ASP A 159 -26.22 6.32 3.94
CA ASP A 159 -25.71 5.04 4.49
C ASP A 159 -24.39 5.16 5.29
N PRO A 160 -24.30 4.90 6.62
CA PRO A 160 -23.21 5.15 7.61
C PRO A 160 -21.72 5.48 7.26
N ALA A 161 -21.27 5.44 6.02
CA ALA A 161 -20.37 6.43 5.39
C ALA A 161 -20.63 7.90 5.79
N PHE A 162 -21.85 8.24 6.20
CA PHE A 162 -22.31 9.63 6.32
C PHE A 162 -22.15 10.22 7.73
N SER A 163 -21.06 9.86 8.43
CA SER A 163 -20.57 10.71 9.51
C SER A 163 -19.77 11.89 8.92
N PRO A 164 -20.04 13.14 9.33
CA PRO A 164 -19.31 14.34 8.89
C PRO A 164 -17.96 14.56 9.59
N GLU A 165 -17.42 13.57 10.31
CA GLU A 165 -16.07 13.66 10.89
C GLU A 165 -15.14 12.65 10.22
N GLY A 166 -14.16 13.19 9.50
CA GLY A 166 -13.41 12.48 8.47
C GLY A 166 -12.58 11.29 8.94
N GLU A 167 -12.33 10.41 7.98
CA GLU A 167 -11.23 9.43 7.95
C GLU A 167 -11.49 8.05 8.57
N GLU A 168 -12.63 7.43 8.24
CA GLU A 168 -12.84 6.00 8.51
C GLU A 168 -12.97 5.16 7.22
N PRO A 169 -12.56 3.87 7.27
CA PRO A 169 -12.24 3.06 6.09
C PRO A 169 -13.49 2.77 5.25
N LEU A 170 -13.46 3.18 3.99
CA LEU A 170 -14.68 3.19 3.18
C LEU A 170 -15.13 1.82 2.68
N LEU A 171 -14.37 0.74 2.87
CA LEU A 171 -14.79 -0.60 2.41
C LEU A 171 -15.40 -1.38 3.57
N TYR A 172 -16.69 -1.69 3.46
CA TYR A 172 -17.44 -2.37 4.51
C TYR A 172 -18.03 -3.70 4.04
N ILE A 173 -18.21 -4.59 5.01
CA ILE A 173 -19.04 -5.78 4.90
C ILE A 173 -20.18 -5.70 5.93
N ARG A 174 -21.38 -6.07 5.52
CA ARG A 174 -22.53 -6.27 6.42
C ARG A 174 -23.15 -7.63 6.17
N LYS A 175 -23.72 -8.22 7.21
CA LYS A 175 -24.42 -9.50 7.15
C LYS A 175 -25.87 -9.31 7.54
N TYR A 176 -26.77 -10.00 6.88
CA TYR A 176 -28.19 -10.04 7.15
C TYR A 176 -28.56 -11.44 7.59
N SER A 177 -29.29 -11.54 8.70
CA SER A 177 -29.90 -12.78 9.19
C SER A 177 -31.39 -12.53 9.46
N SER A 178 -31.68 -11.62 10.40
CA SER A 178 -33.01 -11.05 10.65
C SER A 178 -33.04 -9.51 10.53
N SER A 179 -31.88 -8.89 10.68
CA SER A 179 -31.60 -7.47 10.48
C SER A 179 -30.17 -7.32 9.99
N TRP A 180 -29.84 -6.16 9.43
CA TRP A 180 -28.47 -5.88 8.98
C TRP A 180 -27.55 -5.67 10.18
N SER A 181 -26.42 -6.37 10.21
CA SER A 181 -25.38 -6.18 11.22
C SER A 181 -24.78 -4.77 11.14
N ASP A 182 -24.06 -4.37 12.17
CA ASP A 182 -23.19 -3.19 12.07
C ASP A 182 -22.16 -3.38 10.94
N PRO A 183 -21.77 -2.29 10.24
CA PRO A 183 -20.75 -2.35 9.20
C PRO A 183 -19.38 -2.70 9.77
N GLU A 184 -18.77 -3.78 9.27
CA GLU A 184 -17.40 -4.18 9.63
C GLU A 184 -16.42 -3.67 8.55
N PRO A 185 -15.35 -2.96 8.92
CA PRO A 185 -14.37 -2.47 7.97
C PRO A 185 -13.47 -3.60 7.43
N LEU A 186 -13.30 -3.63 6.11
CA LEU A 186 -12.44 -4.62 5.43
C LEU A 186 -11.00 -4.16 5.24
N VAL A 187 -10.73 -2.86 5.42
CA VAL A 187 -9.41 -2.24 5.32
C VAL A 187 -9.09 -1.44 6.59
N LEU A 188 -7.80 -1.20 6.84
CA LEU A 188 -7.36 -0.39 7.99
C LEU A 188 -7.76 1.08 7.84
N SER A 189 -7.89 1.79 8.97
CA SER A 189 -8.41 3.16 9.04
C SER A 189 -7.50 4.23 8.44
N ASP A 190 -6.22 3.94 8.22
CA ASP A 190 -5.25 4.87 7.63
C ASP A 190 -5.32 4.94 6.09
N VAL A 191 -6.28 4.24 5.48
CA VAL A 191 -6.43 4.12 4.04
C VAL A 191 -7.87 4.42 3.61
N LYS A 192 -8.02 5.21 2.53
CA LYS A 192 -9.29 5.59 1.93
C LYS A 192 -9.54 4.76 0.67
N VAL A 193 -10.76 4.30 0.44
CA VAL A 193 -11.12 3.68 -0.85
C VAL A 193 -11.44 4.81 -1.83
N THR A 194 -10.76 4.87 -2.97
CA THR A 194 -11.07 5.85 -4.01
C THR A 194 -11.94 5.26 -5.10
N GLN A 195 -11.91 3.94 -5.27
CA GLN A 195 -12.72 3.24 -6.25
C GLN A 195 -12.99 1.81 -5.81
N LEU A 196 -14.21 1.36 -6.02
CA LEU A 196 -14.59 -0.04 -5.95
C LEU A 196 -15.54 -0.32 -7.12
N ASN A 197 -15.19 -1.28 -7.96
CA ASN A 197 -16.03 -1.72 -9.06
C ASN A 197 -16.20 -3.24 -8.99
N PHE A 198 -17.45 -3.69 -9.02
CA PHE A 198 -17.83 -5.06 -9.34
C PHE A 198 -18.36 -5.09 -10.78
N ILE A 199 -17.72 -5.87 -11.63
CA ILE A 199 -18.13 -6.07 -13.02
C ILE A 199 -18.44 -7.54 -13.18
N MET A 200 -19.72 -7.86 -13.33
CA MET A 200 -20.16 -9.21 -13.70
C MET A 200 -19.63 -9.53 -15.09
N GLY A 201 -19.10 -10.74 -15.29
CA GLY A 201 -18.55 -11.16 -16.57
C GLY A 201 -18.25 -12.66 -16.65
N GLY A 202 -17.88 -13.12 -17.84
CA GLY A 202 -17.73 -14.54 -18.16
C GLY A 202 -18.88 -15.05 -19.03
N ASP A 203 -18.64 -16.15 -19.74
CA ASP A 203 -19.58 -16.69 -20.75
C ASP A 203 -20.95 -17.07 -20.16
N ASN A 204 -21.04 -17.25 -18.84
CA ASN A 204 -22.26 -17.57 -18.11
C ASN A 204 -22.55 -16.61 -16.93
N GLU A 205 -21.93 -15.42 -16.90
CA GLU A 205 -22.01 -14.48 -15.77
C GLU A 205 -21.61 -15.12 -14.42
N ASP A 206 -20.79 -16.18 -14.47
CA ASP A 206 -20.30 -16.92 -13.30
C ASP A 206 -19.00 -16.33 -12.74
N GLY A 207 -18.60 -15.13 -13.19
CA GLY A 207 -17.41 -14.43 -12.76
C GLY A 207 -17.69 -12.99 -12.35
N ILE A 208 -16.95 -12.52 -11.35
CA ILE A 208 -16.94 -11.11 -10.94
C ILE A 208 -15.52 -10.60 -11.05
N LEU A 209 -15.32 -9.59 -11.89
CA LEU A 209 -14.11 -8.79 -11.90
C LEU A 209 -14.25 -7.67 -10.87
N ILE A 210 -13.33 -7.65 -9.92
CA ILE A 210 -13.32 -6.73 -8.79
C ILE A 210 -12.12 -5.80 -8.98
N THR A 211 -12.36 -4.50 -9.01
CA THR A 211 -11.29 -3.50 -8.97
C THR A 211 -11.42 -2.69 -7.69
N LEU A 212 -10.36 -2.71 -6.87
CA LEU A 212 -10.26 -1.94 -5.64
C LEU A 212 -9.10 -0.95 -5.78
N GLU A 213 -9.39 0.33 -5.56
CA GLU A 213 -8.37 1.38 -5.48
C GLU A 213 -8.39 2.00 -4.09
N LEU A 214 -7.20 2.03 -3.49
CA LEU A 214 -6.96 2.56 -2.16
C LEU A 214 -6.04 3.77 -2.24
N ALA A 215 -6.22 4.74 -1.36
CA ALA A 215 -5.39 5.93 -1.22
C ALA A 215 -4.94 6.15 0.22
N GLN A 216 -3.67 6.50 0.40
CA GLN A 216 -3.11 6.85 1.70
C GLN A 216 -2.35 8.16 1.59
N GLN A 217 -2.51 9.01 2.60
CA GLN A 217 -1.75 10.24 2.68
C GLN A 217 -0.32 9.96 3.17
N GLY A 218 0.67 10.35 2.37
CA GLY A 218 2.06 10.28 2.75
C GLY A 218 2.45 11.38 3.75
N PRO A 219 3.65 11.28 4.36
CA PRO A 219 4.12 12.24 5.37
C PRO A 219 4.30 13.67 4.84
N LEU A 220 4.40 13.84 3.52
CA LEU A 220 4.44 15.14 2.85
C LEU A 220 3.05 15.65 2.45
N LYS A 221 1.97 15.08 3.00
CA LYS A 221 0.56 15.35 2.66
C LYS A 221 0.18 15.04 1.20
N GLU A 222 1.05 14.37 0.45
CA GLU A 222 0.76 13.86 -0.88
C GLU A 222 -0.13 12.61 -0.81
N TRP A 223 -1.17 12.55 -1.63
CA TRP A 223 -1.99 11.34 -1.75
C TRP A 223 -1.31 10.33 -2.67
N ARG A 224 -1.24 9.08 -2.24
CA ARG A 224 -0.73 7.97 -3.05
C ARG A 224 -1.82 6.94 -3.22
N THR A 225 -2.01 6.46 -4.44
CA THR A 225 -3.02 5.46 -4.77
C THR A 225 -2.38 4.11 -5.09
N TYR A 226 -3.11 3.04 -4.79
CA TYR A 226 -2.77 1.68 -5.19
C TYR A 226 -4.03 0.99 -5.68
N ARG A 227 -4.00 0.54 -6.93
CA ARG A 227 -5.08 -0.21 -7.56
C ARG A 227 -4.72 -1.68 -7.63
N ILE A 228 -5.65 -2.53 -7.25
CA ILE A 228 -5.59 -3.98 -7.42
C ILE A 228 -6.85 -4.46 -8.13
N THR A 229 -6.67 -5.42 -9.03
CA THR A 229 -7.77 -6.07 -9.76
C THR A 229 -7.69 -7.56 -9.51
N SER A 230 -8.82 -8.18 -9.18
CA SER A 230 -8.95 -9.62 -9.02
C SER A 230 -10.20 -10.10 -9.73
N ALA A 231 -10.20 -11.35 -10.16
CA ALA A 231 -11.41 -12.05 -10.57
C ALA A 231 -11.77 -13.06 -9.50
N ALA A 232 -13.06 -13.22 -9.22
CA ALA A 232 -13.60 -14.30 -8.40
C ALA A 232 -14.59 -15.10 -9.25
N LYS A 233 -14.51 -16.42 -9.16
CA LYS A 233 -15.54 -17.28 -9.74
C LYS A 233 -16.68 -17.41 -8.74
N ILE A 234 -17.89 -17.13 -9.19
CA ILE A 234 -19.10 -17.33 -8.41
C ILE A 234 -19.33 -18.84 -8.33
N GLY A 235 -19.42 -19.38 -7.11
CA GLY A 235 -19.69 -20.81 -6.93
C GLY A 235 -21.04 -21.20 -7.55
N ALA A 236 -21.04 -22.27 -8.34
CA ALA A 236 -22.25 -22.79 -8.97
C ALA A 236 -23.20 -23.37 -7.89
N ARG A 237 -24.49 -23.01 -7.99
CA ARG A 237 -25.58 -23.72 -7.30
C ARG A 237 -25.83 -25.08 -7.93
#